data_AF-A0A1F6BFP7-F1
#
_entry.id   AF-A0A1F6BFP7-F1
#
_cell.length_a   1.000
_cell.length_b   1.000
_cell.length_c   1.000
_cell.angle_alpha   90.00
_cell.angle_beta   90.00
_cell.angle_gamma   90.00
#
_symmetry.space_group_name_H-M   'P 1'
#
loop_
_entity.id
_entity.type
_entity.pdbx_description
1 polymer ?
#
loop_
_entity_poly.entity_id
_entity_poly.type
_entity_poly.pdbx_seq_one_letter_code
_entity_poly.pdbx_strand_id
1 'polypeptide(L)'
;MSVADEVAVKDKIWEYRQEVDKLLREATKTLAEKTKMLALTATSDGDLYYAGAANILDMPEFYDYNLTHHLLATLDTPEFWWNLLEHDTDVFDIMLGDEIDPKVLLSQCGFVYEKFKSPHVSGAIGVVGPSRLNYPVVIPFVRYMGGLIGEFTSSW
;
A
#
# COMPACT_ATOMS: atom_id res chain seq x y z
N MET A 1 14.80 32.57 -16.39
CA MET A 1 13.35 32.45 -16.15
C MET A 1 12.93 33.62 -15.27
N SER A 2 11.72 34.14 -15.44
CA SER A 2 11.18 35.12 -14.50
C SER A 2 10.87 34.41 -13.18
N VAL A 3 10.99 35.12 -12.05
CA VAL A 3 10.53 34.63 -10.74
C VAL A 3 9.05 34.21 -10.80
N ALA A 4 8.25 34.88 -11.63
CA ALA A 4 6.84 34.52 -11.84
C ALA A 4 6.66 33.17 -12.58
N ASP A 5 7.55 32.86 -13.53
CA ASP A 5 7.49 31.58 -14.26
C ASP A 5 7.88 30.42 -13.34
N GLU A 6 8.89 30.62 -12.47
CA GLU A 6 9.32 29.61 -11.50
C GLU A 6 8.24 29.32 -10.45
N VAL A 7 7.52 30.34 -9.98
CA VAL A 7 6.41 30.17 -9.02
C VAL A 7 5.24 29.43 -9.67
N ALA A 8 4.82 29.83 -10.88
CA ALA A 8 3.71 29.17 -11.58
C ALA A 8 3.98 27.68 -11.86
N VAL A 9 5.23 27.32 -12.17
CA VAL A 9 5.63 25.92 -12.35
C VAL A 9 5.58 25.15 -11.03
N LYS A 10 6.07 25.73 -9.93
CA LYS A 10 6.04 25.10 -8.59
C LYS A 10 4.61 24.87 -8.10
N ASP A 11 3.73 25.85 -8.27
CA ASP A 11 2.34 25.74 -7.83
C ASP A 11 1.62 24.60 -8.56
N LYS A 12 1.81 24.49 -9.87
CA LYS A 12 1.21 23.41 -10.68
C LYS A 12 1.72 22.01 -10.27
N ILE A 13 3.01 21.86 -10.00
CA ILE A 13 3.59 20.60 -9.52
C ILE A 13 3.03 20.25 -8.12
N TRP A 14 2.85 21.25 -7.27
CA TRP A 14 2.33 21.07 -5.92
C TRP A 14 0.87 20.62 -5.91
N GLU A 15 0.01 21.23 -6.74
CA GLU A 15 -1.39 20.82 -6.91
C GLU A 15 -1.50 19.35 -7.34
N TYR A 16 -0.71 18.96 -8.36
CA TYR A 16 -0.68 17.58 -8.85
C TYR A 16 -0.31 16.58 -7.75
N ARG A 17 0.75 16.84 -7.00
CA ARG A 17 1.18 16.00 -5.88
C ARG A 17 0.07 15.88 -4.82
N GLN A 18 -0.64 16.97 -4.51
CA GLN A 18 -1.76 16.92 -3.58
C GLN A 18 -2.94 16.08 -4.07
N GLU A 19 -3.22 16.06 -5.38
CA GLU A 19 -4.27 15.21 -5.96
C GLU A 19 -3.89 13.73 -5.90
N VAL A 20 -2.63 13.38 -6.20
CA VAL A 20 -2.10 12.02 -6.05
C VAL A 20 -2.19 11.55 -4.59
N ASP A 21 -1.69 12.36 -3.64
CA ASP A 21 -1.72 12.01 -2.21
C ASP A 21 -3.15 11.73 -1.71
N LYS A 22 -4.12 12.57 -2.11
CA LYS A 22 -5.53 12.38 -1.75
C LYS A 22 -6.09 11.11 -2.36
N LEU A 23 -5.80 10.85 -3.64
CA LEU A 23 -6.22 9.65 -4.34
C LEU A 23 -5.70 8.39 -3.62
N LEU A 24 -4.40 8.33 -3.35
CA LEU A 24 -3.78 7.17 -2.71
C LEU A 24 -4.36 6.94 -1.31
N ARG A 25 -4.49 8.00 -0.50
CA ARG A 25 -5.07 7.91 0.84
C ARG A 25 -6.52 7.38 0.83
N GLU A 26 -7.37 7.92 -0.03
CA GLU A 26 -8.77 7.46 -0.15
C GLU A 26 -8.87 6.05 -0.72
N ALA A 27 -7.99 5.69 -1.67
CA ALA A 27 -7.89 4.34 -2.19
C ALA A 27 -7.53 3.33 -1.11
N THR A 28 -6.48 3.59 -0.33
CA THR A 28 -6.06 2.73 0.79
C THR A 28 -7.18 2.58 1.82
N LYS A 29 -7.81 3.70 2.21
CA LYS A 29 -8.91 3.70 3.18
C LYS A 29 -10.10 2.88 2.69
N THR A 30 -10.52 3.09 1.44
CA THR A 30 -11.62 2.35 0.84
C THR A 30 -11.32 0.86 0.78
N LEU A 31 -10.09 0.48 0.42
CA LEU A 31 -9.66 -0.91 0.37
C LEU A 31 -9.75 -1.57 1.76
N ALA A 32 -9.29 -0.90 2.82
CA ALA A 32 -9.40 -1.38 4.19
C ALA A 32 -10.86 -1.56 4.63
N GLU A 33 -11.74 -0.60 4.30
CA GLU A 33 -13.15 -0.64 4.66
C GLU A 33 -13.91 -1.79 4.00
N LYS A 34 -13.59 -2.09 2.73
CA LYS A 34 -14.23 -3.14 1.93
C LYS A 34 -13.72 -4.53 2.27
N THR A 35 -12.43 -4.67 2.50
CA THR A 35 -11.81 -5.98 2.80
C THR A 35 -11.87 -6.33 4.29
N LYS A 36 -12.08 -5.35 5.17
CA LYS A 36 -11.97 -5.50 6.63
C LYS A 36 -10.58 -6.00 7.05
N MET A 37 -9.56 -5.50 6.37
CA MET A 37 -8.15 -5.81 6.61
C MET A 37 -7.33 -4.53 6.78
N LEU A 38 -6.06 -4.67 7.15
CA LEU A 38 -5.10 -3.59 7.05
C LEU A 38 -4.76 -3.40 5.58
N ALA A 39 -5.07 -2.23 5.02
CA ALA A 39 -4.66 -1.87 3.67
C ALA A 39 -3.45 -0.97 3.71
N LEU A 40 -2.59 -1.11 2.69
CA LEU A 40 -1.34 -0.39 2.54
C LEU A 40 -1.20 0.08 1.10
N THR A 41 -0.56 1.23 0.93
CA THR A 41 -0.12 1.71 -0.38
C THR A 41 1.26 2.33 -0.23
N ALA A 42 2.24 1.74 -0.90
CA ALA A 42 3.62 2.21 -0.89
C ALA A 42 3.97 2.76 -2.28
N THR A 43 4.62 3.91 -2.34
CA THR A 43 5.08 4.52 -3.59
C THR A 43 6.59 4.36 -3.75
N SER A 44 7.06 4.44 -4.98
CA SER A 44 8.50 4.49 -5.31
C SER A 44 9.22 5.70 -4.71
N ASP A 45 8.45 6.73 -4.33
CA ASP A 45 8.98 7.98 -3.78
C ASP A 45 9.16 7.92 -2.25
N GLY A 46 8.87 6.77 -1.64
CA GLY A 46 9.03 6.52 -0.20
C GLY A 46 7.81 6.87 0.65
N ASP A 47 6.66 7.15 0.04
CA ASP A 47 5.42 7.42 0.78
C ASP A 47 4.71 6.11 1.12
N LEU A 48 4.20 6.02 2.36
CA LEU A 48 3.36 4.91 2.82
C LEU A 48 2.03 5.45 3.34
N TYR A 49 0.95 4.93 2.79
CA TYR A 49 -0.42 5.14 3.23
C TYR A 49 -0.93 3.85 3.83
N TYR A 50 -1.60 3.92 4.98
CA TYR A 50 -2.23 2.76 5.60
C TYR A 50 -3.58 3.09 6.21
N ALA A 51 -4.46 2.09 6.26
CA ALA A 51 -5.77 2.20 6.89
C ALA A 51 -6.22 0.83 7.41
N GLY A 52 -7.10 0.82 8.42
CA GLY A 52 -7.63 -0.44 8.94
C GLY A 52 -6.72 -1.16 9.93
N ALA A 53 -5.78 -0.47 10.58
CA ALA A 53 -4.95 -1.06 11.64
C ALA A 53 -5.79 -1.68 12.78
N ALA A 54 -6.95 -1.11 13.09
CA ALA A 54 -7.88 -1.69 14.05
C ALA A 54 -8.44 -3.06 13.61
N ASN A 55 -8.62 -3.29 12.30
CA ASN A 55 -9.15 -4.56 11.78
C ASN A 55 -8.23 -5.74 12.12
N ILE A 56 -6.92 -5.49 12.26
CA ILE A 56 -5.95 -6.51 12.67
C ILE A 56 -6.25 -7.01 14.09
N LEU A 57 -6.66 -6.12 14.99
CA LEU A 57 -6.98 -6.47 16.38
C LEU A 57 -8.31 -7.25 16.51
N ASP A 58 -9.12 -7.30 15.47
CA ASP A 58 -10.32 -8.13 15.42
C ASP A 58 -10.02 -9.59 15.01
N MET A 59 -8.78 -9.87 14.59
CA MET A 59 -8.35 -11.18 14.10
C MET A 59 -7.60 -11.96 15.19
N PRO A 60 -8.03 -13.19 15.56
CA PRO A 60 -7.41 -13.97 16.62
C PRO A 60 -5.92 -14.25 16.43
N GLU A 61 -5.45 -14.37 15.18
CA GLU A 61 -4.05 -14.58 14.82
C GLU A 61 -3.15 -13.45 15.34
N PHE A 62 -3.70 -12.25 15.51
CA PHE A 62 -2.98 -11.05 15.96
C PHE A 62 -3.20 -10.74 17.45
N TYR A 63 -3.66 -11.73 18.24
CA TYR A 63 -3.65 -11.61 19.71
C TYR A 63 -2.24 -11.81 20.31
N ASP A 64 -1.29 -12.32 19.52
CA ASP A 64 0.12 -12.31 19.90
C ASP A 64 0.65 -10.87 19.84
N TYR A 65 0.99 -10.34 21.01
CA TYR A 65 1.55 -9.01 21.15
C TYR A 65 2.81 -8.80 20.31
N ASN A 66 3.71 -9.78 20.22
CA ASN A 66 4.97 -9.62 19.50
C ASN A 66 4.73 -9.51 18.00
N LEU A 67 3.88 -10.38 17.45
CA LEU A 67 3.48 -10.34 16.04
C LEU A 67 2.84 -8.98 15.71
N THR A 68 1.85 -8.57 16.51
CA THR A 68 1.06 -7.37 16.24
C THR A 68 1.87 -6.10 16.44
N HIS A 69 2.66 -6.01 17.51
CA HIS A 69 3.58 -4.90 17.71
C HIS A 69 4.59 -4.83 16.56
N HIS A 70 5.14 -5.96 16.12
CA HIS A 70 6.10 -5.98 15.03
C HIS A 70 5.48 -5.50 13.72
N LEU A 71 4.29 -6.00 13.35
CA LEU A 71 3.56 -5.55 12.17
C LEU A 71 3.26 -4.04 12.24
N LEU A 72 2.79 -3.53 13.38
CA LEU A 72 2.50 -2.10 13.52
C LEU A 72 3.78 -1.25 13.43
N ALA A 73 4.89 -1.73 13.98
CA ALA A 73 6.18 -1.05 13.88
C ALA A 73 6.71 -0.99 12.43
N THR A 74 6.42 -1.98 11.58
CA THR A 74 6.79 -1.90 10.16
C THR A 74 5.98 -0.85 9.39
N LEU A 75 4.80 -0.45 9.88
CA LEU A 75 4.02 0.66 9.30
C LEU A 75 4.70 2.02 9.47
N ASP A 76 5.58 2.15 10.45
CA ASP A 76 6.40 3.35 10.65
C ASP A 76 7.70 3.30 9.84
N THR A 77 7.90 2.27 9.00
CA THR A 77 9.10 2.05 8.18
C THR A 77 8.71 1.90 6.69
N PRO A 78 8.43 2.99 5.96
CA PRO A 78 8.03 2.92 4.54
C PRO A 78 9.01 2.15 3.65
N GLU A 79 10.31 2.26 3.93
CA GLU A 79 11.37 1.60 3.16
C GLU A 79 11.28 0.07 3.24
N PHE A 80 10.79 -0.48 4.36
CA PHE A 80 10.57 -1.91 4.50
C PHE A 80 9.58 -2.43 3.44
N TRP A 81 8.44 -1.74 3.30
CA TRP A 81 7.38 -2.13 2.38
C TRP A 81 7.79 -1.93 0.92
N TRP A 82 8.48 -0.82 0.61
CA TRP A 82 8.96 -0.59 -0.76
C TRP A 82 10.02 -1.63 -1.16
N ASN A 83 10.99 -1.91 -0.30
CA ASN A 83 12.00 -2.92 -0.58
C ASN A 83 11.37 -4.29 -0.82
N LEU A 84 10.33 -4.67 -0.06
CA LEU A 84 9.61 -5.92 -0.28
C LEU A 84 9.01 -5.99 -1.70
N LEU A 85 8.41 -4.89 -2.16
CA LEU A 85 7.76 -4.80 -3.46
C LEU A 85 8.74 -4.70 -4.64
N GLU A 86 9.89 -4.06 -4.45
CA GLU A 86 10.89 -3.82 -5.52
C GLU A 86 11.54 -5.11 -6.01
N HIS A 87 11.70 -6.12 -5.15
CA HIS A 87 12.31 -7.39 -5.50
C HIS A 87 11.40 -8.31 -6.33
N ASP A 88 10.09 -8.04 -6.34
CA ASP A 88 9.13 -8.80 -7.12
C ASP A 88 8.92 -8.14 -8.50
N THR A 89 8.92 -8.96 -9.55
CA THR A 89 8.67 -8.51 -10.92
C THR A 89 7.20 -8.56 -11.32
N ASP A 90 6.37 -9.29 -10.57
CA ASP A 90 4.98 -9.48 -10.90
C ASP A 90 4.14 -8.24 -10.56
N VAL A 91 3.16 -7.96 -11.41
CA VAL A 91 2.21 -6.84 -11.21
C VAL A 91 1.26 -7.17 -10.07
N PHE A 92 0.91 -8.45 -9.91
CA PHE A 92 0.05 -8.95 -8.85
C PHE A 92 0.75 -10.12 -8.20
N ASP A 93 0.85 -10.13 -6.88
CA ASP A 93 1.38 -11.28 -6.15
C ASP A 93 0.79 -11.41 -4.73
N ILE A 94 1.04 -12.57 -4.13
CA ILE A 94 0.66 -12.94 -2.77
C ILE A 94 1.93 -13.41 -2.04
N MET A 95 2.47 -12.54 -1.19
CA MET A 95 3.59 -12.88 -0.34
C MET A 95 3.09 -13.51 0.96
N LEU A 96 3.73 -14.60 1.37
CA LEU A 96 3.45 -15.28 2.64
C LEU A 96 4.64 -15.13 3.58
N GLY A 97 4.37 -15.11 4.88
CA GLY A 97 5.23 -14.54 5.92
C GLY A 97 6.76 -14.69 5.85
N ASP A 98 7.30 -15.81 5.36
CA ASP A 98 8.76 -16.00 5.18
C ASP A 98 9.35 -15.06 4.11
N GLU A 99 8.54 -14.62 3.16
CA GLU A 99 8.89 -13.65 2.12
C GLU A 99 8.75 -12.20 2.61
N ILE A 100 7.89 -11.97 3.62
CA ILE A 100 7.57 -10.63 4.13
C ILE A 100 8.64 -10.13 5.10
N ASP A 101 9.10 -10.99 6.02
CA ASP A 101 10.04 -10.60 7.07
C ASP A 101 11.23 -11.57 7.19
N PRO A 102 12.47 -11.12 6.95
CA PRO A 102 13.65 -11.94 7.16
C PRO A 102 13.87 -12.36 8.61
N LYS A 103 13.19 -11.72 9.58
CA LYS A 103 13.22 -12.08 11.01
C LYS A 103 12.13 -13.06 11.43
N VAL A 104 11.29 -13.56 10.50
CA VAL A 104 10.26 -14.60 10.70
C VAL A 104 9.13 -14.17 11.66
N LEU A 105 9.14 -12.94 12.17
CA LEU A 105 8.12 -12.45 13.10
C LEU A 105 6.80 -12.21 12.37
N LEU A 106 6.82 -12.00 11.05
CA LEU A 106 5.63 -11.93 10.20
C LEU A 106 5.30 -13.26 9.49
N SER A 107 5.86 -14.39 9.91
CA SER A 107 5.62 -15.73 9.32
C SER A 107 4.14 -16.13 9.23
N GLN A 108 3.29 -15.56 10.10
CA GLN A 108 1.85 -15.81 10.11
C GLN A 108 1.04 -14.80 9.26
N CYS A 109 1.71 -13.83 8.63
CA CYS A 109 1.08 -12.83 7.79
C CYS A 109 1.02 -13.27 6.32
N GLY A 110 0.05 -12.72 5.60
CA GLY A 110 0.01 -12.71 4.15
C GLY A 110 -0.16 -11.27 3.66
N PHE A 111 0.48 -10.95 2.53
CA PHE A 111 0.39 -9.67 1.85
C PHE A 111 -0.05 -9.88 0.41
N VAL A 112 -1.23 -9.37 0.07
CA VAL A 112 -1.78 -9.43 -1.30
C VAL A 112 -1.74 -8.03 -1.87
N TYR A 113 -1.09 -7.84 -3.01
CA TYR A 113 -0.94 -6.52 -3.62
C TYR A 113 -1.07 -6.52 -5.13
N GLU A 114 -1.36 -5.33 -5.67
CA GLU A 114 -1.33 -4.99 -7.09
C GLU A 114 -0.43 -3.76 -7.25
N LYS A 115 0.58 -3.87 -8.11
CA LYS A 115 1.43 -2.76 -8.53
C LYS A 115 0.70 -1.89 -9.54
N PHE A 116 0.88 -0.59 -9.41
CA PHE A 116 0.43 0.40 -10.37
C PHE A 116 1.60 1.24 -10.85
N LYS A 117 1.54 1.65 -12.11
CA LYS A 117 2.57 2.50 -12.71
C LYS A 117 1.93 3.47 -13.68
N SER A 118 2.26 4.74 -13.51
CA SER A 118 1.91 5.84 -14.41
C SER A 118 3.18 6.66 -14.70
N PRO A 119 3.13 7.64 -15.62
CA PRO A 119 4.24 8.55 -15.86
C PRO A 119 4.65 9.37 -14.63
N HIS A 120 3.74 9.54 -13.66
CA HIS A 120 3.89 10.49 -12.57
C HIS A 120 4.01 9.84 -11.18
N VAL A 121 3.45 8.65 -11.01
CA VAL A 121 3.54 7.87 -9.76
C VAL A 121 3.60 6.38 -10.06
N SER A 122 4.44 5.68 -9.31
CA SER A 122 4.48 4.22 -9.28
C SER A 122 4.48 3.71 -7.85
N GLY A 123 3.93 2.52 -7.65
CA GLY A 123 3.73 1.97 -6.32
C GLY A 123 3.01 0.65 -6.34
N ALA A 124 2.61 0.19 -5.17
CA ALA A 124 1.68 -0.92 -5.01
C ALA A 124 0.64 -0.62 -3.95
N ILE A 125 -0.56 -1.13 -4.15
CA ILE A 125 -1.65 -1.12 -3.18
C ILE A 125 -1.98 -2.56 -2.81
N GLY A 126 -2.21 -2.83 -1.52
CA GLY A 126 -2.47 -4.18 -1.07
C GLY A 126 -3.09 -4.24 0.32
N VAL A 127 -3.28 -5.46 0.80
CA VAL A 127 -3.77 -5.75 2.15
C VAL A 127 -2.87 -6.74 2.86
N VAL A 128 -2.73 -6.52 4.16
CA VAL A 128 -2.02 -7.41 5.08
C VAL A 128 -3.02 -7.97 6.09
N GLY A 129 -2.86 -9.25 6.38
CA GLY A 129 -3.62 -9.95 7.41
C GLY A 129 -3.04 -11.34 7.66
N PRO A 130 -3.81 -12.30 8.18
CA PRO A 130 -3.31 -13.64 8.45
C PRO A 130 -3.01 -14.37 7.15
N SER A 131 -2.08 -15.32 7.13
CA SER A 131 -1.73 -16.13 5.95
C SER A 131 -2.91 -16.84 5.29
N ARG A 132 -4.01 -17.01 6.02
CA ARG A 132 -5.28 -17.60 5.56
C ARG A 132 -6.33 -16.53 5.20
N LEU A 133 -5.91 -15.49 4.48
CA LEU A 133 -6.83 -14.46 3.98
C LEU A 133 -8.01 -15.08 3.21
N ASN A 134 -9.16 -14.39 3.22
CA ASN A 134 -10.27 -14.72 2.34
C ASN A 134 -9.94 -14.26 0.91
N TYR A 135 -9.05 -14.99 0.22
CA TYR A 135 -8.55 -14.67 -1.11
C TYR A 135 -9.66 -14.40 -2.15
N PRO A 136 -10.77 -15.17 -2.20
CA PRO A 136 -11.88 -14.87 -3.10
C PRO A 136 -12.48 -13.47 -2.94
N VAL A 137 -12.42 -12.89 -1.74
CA VAL A 137 -12.90 -11.52 -1.46
C VAL A 137 -11.78 -10.50 -1.70
N VAL A 138 -10.57 -10.78 -1.22
CA VAL A 138 -9.45 -9.83 -1.25
C VAL A 138 -8.94 -9.56 -2.65
N ILE A 139 -8.67 -10.61 -3.43
CA ILE A 139 -7.97 -10.51 -4.72
C ILE A 139 -8.72 -9.58 -5.70
N PRO A 140 -10.05 -9.71 -5.88
CA PRO A 140 -10.78 -8.81 -6.78
C PRO A 140 -10.70 -7.34 -6.36
N PHE A 141 -10.78 -7.04 -5.06
CA PHE A 141 -10.68 -5.65 -4.59
C PHE A 141 -9.29 -5.07 -4.78
N VAL A 142 -8.24 -5.81 -4.46
CA VAL A 142 -6.85 -5.36 -4.61
C VAL A 142 -6.54 -5.06 -6.07
N ARG A 143 -6.87 -5.99 -6.99
CA ARG A 143 -6.69 -5.80 -8.43
C ARG A 143 -7.46 -4.60 -8.96
N TYR A 144 -8.73 -4.48 -8.57
CA TYR A 144 -9.57 -3.36 -8.97
C TYR A 144 -8.99 -2.02 -8.52
N MET A 145 -8.52 -1.94 -7.27
CA MET A 145 -7.94 -0.71 -6.73
C MET A 145 -6.62 -0.33 -7.42
N GLY A 146 -5.72 -1.29 -7.68
CA GLY A 146 -4.48 -1.01 -8.40
C GLY A 146 -4.74 -0.54 -9.83
N GLY A 147 -5.67 -1.19 -10.54
CA GLY A 147 -6.11 -0.76 -11.87
C GLY A 147 -6.71 0.65 -11.85
N LEU A 148 -7.60 0.94 -10.90
CA LEU A 148 -8.25 2.25 -10.76
C LEU A 148 -7.25 3.38 -10.50
N ILE A 149 -6.24 3.14 -9.64
CA ILE A 149 -5.16 4.11 -9.41
C ILE A 149 -4.36 4.34 -10.70
N GLY A 150 -4.00 3.27 -11.41
CA GLY A 150 -3.29 3.35 -12.69
C GLY A 150 -4.06 4.15 -13.74
N GLU A 151 -5.37 3.96 -13.84
CA GLU A 151 -6.24 4.69 -14.76
C GLU A 151 -6.31 6.19 -14.44
N PHE A 152 -6.59 6.56 -13.17
CA PHE A 152 -6.69 7.96 -12.77
C PHE A 152 -5.37 8.71 -12.93
N THR A 153 -4.27 8.08 -12.54
CA THR A 153 -2.93 8.70 -12.62
C THR A 153 -2.38 8.78 -14.05
N SER A 154 -2.84 7.92 -14.96
CA SER A 154 -2.50 8.01 -16.39
C SER A 154 -3.31 9.07 -17.14
N SER A 155 -4.46 9.47 -16.61
CA SER A 155 -5.34 10.47 -17.21
C SER A 155 -4.95 11.92 -16.91
N TRP A 156 -3.94 12.12 -16.06
CA TRP A 156 -3.46 13.43 -15.65
C TRP A 156 -2.23 13.93 -16.43
#